data_AF-A0A174L4X9-F1
#
_entry.id   AF-A0A174L4X9-F1
#
_cell.length_a   1.000
_cell.length_b   1.000
_cell.length_c   1.000
_cell.angle_alpha   90.00
_cell.angle_beta   90.00
_cell.angle_gamma   90.00
#
_symmetry.space_group_name_H-M   'P 1'
#
loop_
_entity.id
_entity.type
_entity.pdbx_description
1 polymer ?
#
loop_
_entity_poly.entity_id
_entity_poly.type
_entity_poly.pdbx_seq_one_letter_code
_entity_poly.pdbx_strand_id
1 'polypeptide(L)'
;MCASGSDVLMLLTGCGSNSLSNAVLYSGDRGETWERLALPADASGWQTDAVRLLGELPENGIALYGLNPKATGLDGLLVAWDGVLACFPSLSYDTGPQAVPAQLALEDYDGDGADELAAMLCTGTGTGVNVWSLYVFEQDGRALTLGGMLDADDVAAAELGLPAGRYVGSQVYFGTEGDGLRIFLGVTDDRGLNDIGELTGAVRYDGQTLSLNPAELTYQEIA
;
A
#
# COMPACT_ATOMS: atom_id res chain seq x y z
N MET A 1 -7.67 -22.31 -24.43
CA MET A 1 -9.10 -22.63 -24.63
C MET A 1 -9.88 -21.88 -23.54
N CYS A 2 -10.63 -20.87 -23.99
CA CYS A 2 -11.74 -20.11 -23.37
C CYS A 2 -11.63 -19.49 -21.95
N ALA A 3 -11.45 -18.16 -21.92
CA ALA A 3 -12.21 -17.23 -21.06
C ALA A 3 -12.42 -15.90 -21.82
N SER A 4 -13.62 -15.32 -21.73
CA SER A 4 -14.04 -14.04 -22.30
C SER A 4 -13.30 -12.84 -21.66
N GLY A 5 -13.02 -11.78 -22.44
CA GLY A 5 -12.48 -10.44 -22.11
C GLY A 5 -11.48 -10.30 -20.96
N SER A 6 -10.18 -10.10 -21.23
CA SER A 6 -9.23 -9.73 -20.16
C SER A 6 -8.18 -8.77 -20.66
N ASP A 7 -8.05 -7.64 -19.97
CA ASP A 7 -7.01 -6.63 -20.18
C ASP A 7 -5.67 -7.14 -19.63
N VAL A 8 -4.53 -6.67 -20.18
CA VAL A 8 -3.19 -7.18 -19.84
C VAL A 8 -2.20 -6.03 -19.67
N LEU A 9 -1.33 -6.15 -18.66
CA LEU A 9 -0.20 -5.25 -18.42
C LEU A 9 1.14 -5.93 -18.73
N MET A 10 2.07 -5.19 -19.31
CA MET A 10 3.47 -5.58 -19.46
C MET A 10 4.38 -4.46 -18.99
N LEU A 11 5.36 -4.80 -18.16
CA LEU A 11 6.46 -3.90 -17.80
C LEU A 11 7.66 -4.18 -18.69
N LEU A 12 8.14 -3.14 -19.38
CA LEU A 12 9.42 -3.17 -20.07
C LEU A 12 10.45 -2.44 -19.22
N THR A 13 11.40 -3.21 -18.70
CA THR A 13 12.63 -2.72 -18.11
C THR A 13 13.74 -2.89 -19.16
N GLY A 14 14.48 -1.81 -19.45
CA GLY A 14 15.44 -1.83 -20.56
C GLY A 14 16.61 -0.87 -20.35
N CYS A 15 17.83 -1.42 -20.38
CA CYS A 15 19.08 -0.66 -20.52
C CYS A 15 19.26 -0.23 -21.97
N GLY A 16 18.74 0.94 -22.33
CA GLY A 16 19.12 1.67 -23.55
C GLY A 16 20.29 2.61 -23.26
N SER A 17 21.23 2.73 -24.20
CA SER A 17 22.54 3.37 -24.01
C SER A 17 22.54 4.88 -23.67
N ASN A 18 21.42 5.49 -23.29
CA ASN A 18 21.35 6.88 -22.80
C ASN A 18 20.12 7.24 -21.94
N SER A 19 19.28 6.29 -21.50
CA SER A 19 18.28 6.52 -20.44
C SER A 19 17.59 5.21 -20.04
N LEU A 20 17.51 4.91 -18.73
CA LEU A 20 16.61 3.90 -18.19
C LEU A 20 15.17 4.34 -18.50
N SER A 21 14.56 3.77 -19.53
CA SER A 21 13.18 4.09 -19.89
C SER A 21 12.30 2.91 -19.51
N ASN A 22 11.91 2.85 -18.23
CA ASN A 22 10.84 1.96 -17.82
C ASN A 22 9.55 2.38 -18.53
N ALA A 23 8.84 1.40 -19.08
CA ALA A 23 7.57 1.64 -19.75
C ALA A 23 6.55 0.64 -19.23
N VAL A 24 5.38 1.17 -18.89
CA VAL A 24 4.17 0.38 -18.63
C VAL A 24 3.42 0.30 -19.95
N LEU A 25 3.27 -0.91 -20.48
CA LEU A 25 2.43 -1.16 -21.64
C LEU A 25 1.12 -1.82 -21.19
N TYR A 26 0.04 -1.34 -21.77
CA TYR A 26 -1.30 -1.82 -21.52
C TYR A 26 -1.94 -2.31 -22.82
N SER A 27 -2.74 -3.34 -22.72
CA SER A 27 -3.54 -3.85 -23.81
C SER A 27 -4.94 -4.18 -23.32
N GLY A 28 -5.94 -3.47 -23.85
CA GLY A 28 -7.36 -3.76 -23.65
C GLY A 28 -7.92 -4.83 -24.59
N ASP A 29 -7.08 -5.43 -25.44
CA ASP A 29 -7.48 -6.38 -26.49
C ASP A 29 -6.64 -7.66 -26.46
N ARG A 30 -6.20 -8.09 -25.27
CA ARG A 30 -5.42 -9.33 -25.02
C ARG A 30 -4.06 -9.39 -25.73
N GLY A 31 -3.43 -8.24 -25.89
CA GLY A 31 -2.10 -8.08 -26.47
C GLY A 31 -2.10 -7.95 -27.99
N GLU A 32 -3.24 -7.72 -28.63
CA GLU A 32 -3.31 -7.44 -30.07
C GLU A 32 -2.75 -6.04 -30.38
N THR A 33 -3.10 -5.05 -29.55
CA THR A 33 -2.53 -3.71 -29.55
C THR A 33 -2.01 -3.34 -28.17
N TRP A 34 -0.95 -2.52 -28.17
CA TRP A 34 -0.28 -2.07 -26.97
C TRP A 34 -0.17 -0.56 -26.98
N GLU A 35 -0.58 0.05 -25.88
CA GLU A 35 -0.37 1.46 -25.62
C GLU A 35 0.55 1.65 -24.42
N ARG A 36 1.34 2.73 -24.45
CA ARG A 36 2.19 3.09 -23.31
C ARG A 36 1.37 3.93 -22.34
N LEU A 37 1.23 3.47 -21.10
CA LEU A 37 0.66 4.28 -20.03
C LEU A 37 1.69 5.31 -19.57
N ALA A 38 1.26 6.56 -19.47
CA ALA A 38 2.07 7.62 -18.88
C ALA A 38 2.02 7.50 -17.35
N LEU A 39 3.18 7.61 -16.71
CA LEU A 39 3.25 7.81 -15.26
C LEU A 39 3.06 9.30 -15.00
N PRO A 40 1.99 9.73 -14.33
CA PRO A 40 1.72 11.14 -14.10
C PRO A 40 2.75 11.76 -13.14
N ALA A 41 3.07 13.04 -13.34
CA ALA A 41 3.98 13.79 -12.47
C ALA A 41 3.24 14.46 -11.29
N ASP A 42 1.91 14.47 -11.31
CA ASP A 42 1.09 15.03 -10.24
C ASP A 42 -0.24 14.27 -10.13
N ALA A 43 -1.03 14.57 -9.09
CA ALA A 43 -2.32 13.93 -8.84
C ALA A 43 -3.51 14.61 -9.55
N SER A 44 -3.29 15.52 -10.50
CA SER A 44 -4.37 16.34 -11.09
C SER A 44 -5.41 15.54 -11.87
N GLY A 45 -4.99 14.45 -12.53
CA GLY A 45 -5.86 13.56 -13.30
C GLY A 45 -6.44 12.38 -12.52
N TRP A 46 -6.39 12.41 -11.17
CA TRP A 46 -6.76 11.30 -10.27
C TRP A 46 -7.99 10.49 -10.73
N GLN A 47 -9.10 11.13 -11.11
CA GLN A 47 -10.33 10.40 -11.41
C GLN A 47 -10.31 9.66 -12.76
N THR A 48 -9.59 10.20 -13.75
CA THR A 48 -9.69 9.78 -15.15
C THR A 48 -8.46 9.06 -15.67
N ASP A 49 -7.30 9.33 -15.10
CA ASP A 49 -6.04 8.80 -15.62
C ASP A 49 -5.94 7.30 -15.39
N ALA A 50 -5.34 6.60 -16.36
CA ALA A 50 -5.11 5.16 -16.31
C ALA A 50 -4.17 4.75 -15.16
N VAL A 51 -3.25 5.64 -14.80
CA VAL A 51 -2.32 5.51 -13.68
C VAL A 51 -2.49 6.75 -12.80
N ARG A 52 -2.54 6.56 -11.49
CA ARG A 52 -2.74 7.63 -10.50
C ARG A 52 -1.52 7.74 -9.61
N LEU A 53 -0.98 8.94 -9.40
CA LEU A 53 0.05 9.17 -8.40
C LEU A 53 -0.58 9.11 -6.99
N LEU A 54 -0.07 8.22 -6.14
CA LEU A 54 -0.55 8.01 -4.77
C LEU A 54 0.32 8.71 -3.74
N GLY A 55 1.63 8.76 -3.97
CA GLY A 55 2.60 9.41 -3.09
C GLY A 55 4.00 9.37 -3.70
N GLU A 56 4.90 10.22 -3.20
CA GLU A 56 6.28 10.30 -3.67
C GLU A 56 7.25 10.69 -2.55
N LEU A 57 8.49 10.22 -2.66
CA LEU A 57 9.66 10.75 -1.95
C LEU A 57 10.68 11.18 -3.02
N PRO A 58 10.56 12.41 -3.55
CA PRO A 58 11.34 12.83 -4.72
C PRO A 58 12.85 12.83 -4.48
N GLU A 59 13.28 13.13 -3.26
CA GLU A 59 14.70 13.15 -2.87
C GLU A 59 15.35 11.75 -2.97
N ASN A 60 14.54 10.70 -2.85
CA ASN A 60 14.96 9.29 -2.93
C ASN A 60 14.62 8.65 -4.29
N GLY A 61 14.06 9.42 -5.23
CA GLY A 61 13.63 8.90 -6.52
C GLY A 61 12.49 7.87 -6.42
N ILE A 62 11.61 8.01 -5.42
CA ILE A 62 10.51 7.08 -5.15
C ILE A 62 9.18 7.71 -5.56
N ALA A 63 8.36 6.94 -6.27
CA ALA A 63 6.97 7.26 -6.52
C ALA A 63 6.10 5.99 -6.49
N LEU A 64 4.95 6.10 -5.84
CA LEU A 64 3.94 5.07 -5.74
C LEU A 64 2.73 5.45 -6.58
N TYR A 65 2.28 4.52 -7.42
CA TYR A 65 1.12 4.71 -8.29
C TYR A 65 0.10 3.59 -8.12
N GLY A 66 -1.15 3.90 -8.43
CA GLY A 66 -2.24 2.94 -8.56
C GLY A 66 -2.70 2.82 -10.01
N LEU A 67 -2.98 1.61 -10.46
CA LEU A 67 -3.73 1.38 -11.70
C LEU A 67 -5.19 1.78 -11.46
N ASN A 68 -5.80 2.50 -12.41
CA ASN A 68 -7.19 2.90 -12.31
C ASN A 68 -8.09 1.83 -12.95
N PRO A 69 -8.86 1.05 -12.17
CA PRO A 69 -9.64 -0.06 -12.73
C PRO A 69 -10.76 0.44 -13.64
N LYS A 70 -11.26 1.68 -13.42
CA LYS A 70 -12.28 2.27 -14.29
C LYS A 70 -11.75 2.60 -15.69
N ALA A 71 -10.46 2.90 -15.79
CA ALA A 71 -9.81 3.25 -17.05
C ALA A 71 -9.15 2.04 -17.74
N THR A 72 -8.62 1.09 -16.95
CA THR A 72 -7.77 -0.01 -17.44
C THR A 72 -8.36 -1.39 -17.23
N GLY A 73 -9.45 -1.54 -16.46
CA GLY A 73 -9.95 -2.87 -16.07
C GLY A 73 -9.00 -3.66 -15.15
N LEU A 74 -7.89 -3.06 -14.72
CA LEU A 74 -6.85 -3.68 -13.89
C LEU A 74 -6.76 -2.99 -12.52
N ASP A 75 -6.61 -3.81 -11.50
CA ASP A 75 -6.16 -3.41 -10.17
C ASP A 75 -4.64 -3.57 -10.06
N GLY A 76 -4.05 -2.93 -9.05
CA GLY A 76 -2.63 -3.07 -8.75
C GLY A 76 -1.95 -1.76 -8.38
N LEU A 77 -0.79 -1.91 -7.76
CA LEU A 77 0.13 -0.82 -7.48
C LEU A 77 1.35 -0.90 -8.41
N LEU A 78 1.89 0.25 -8.77
CA LEU A 78 3.21 0.37 -9.41
C LEU A 78 4.13 1.13 -8.48
N VAL A 79 5.35 0.61 -8.28
CA VAL A 79 6.38 1.27 -7.46
C VAL A 79 7.55 1.60 -8.36
N ALA A 80 7.87 2.89 -8.45
CA ALA A 80 9.10 3.38 -9.03
C ALA A 80 10.07 3.74 -7.90
N TRP A 81 11.29 3.21 -7.94
CA TRP A 81 12.34 3.50 -6.97
C TRP A 81 13.71 3.50 -7.66
N ASP A 82 14.37 4.65 -7.66
CA ASP A 82 15.72 4.86 -8.22
C ASP A 82 15.91 4.26 -9.63
N GLY A 83 14.91 4.46 -10.50
CA GLY A 83 14.95 3.96 -11.87
C GLY A 83 14.57 2.49 -12.05
N VAL A 84 14.19 1.77 -10.99
CA VAL A 84 13.51 0.46 -11.06
C VAL A 84 11.99 0.69 -11.04
N LEU A 85 11.23 -0.09 -11.80
CA LEU A 85 9.76 -0.05 -11.82
C LEU A 85 9.21 -1.48 -11.72
N ALA A 86 8.34 -1.70 -10.73
CA ALA A 86 7.64 -2.97 -10.55
C ALA A 86 6.13 -2.79 -10.43
N CYS A 87 5.38 -3.86 -10.70
CA CYS A 87 3.94 -3.92 -10.59
C CYS A 87 3.54 -5.01 -9.60
N PHE A 88 2.62 -4.67 -8.71
CA PHE A 88 2.06 -5.53 -7.69
C PHE A 88 0.54 -5.65 -7.94
N PRO A 89 0.12 -6.55 -8.83
CA PRO A 89 -1.27 -6.62 -9.30
C PRO A 89 -2.26 -7.14 -8.24
N SER A 90 -1.76 -7.73 -7.16
CA SER A 90 -2.58 -8.20 -6.04
C SER A 90 -2.82 -7.13 -4.98
N LEU A 91 -2.15 -5.97 -5.06
CA LEU A 91 -2.28 -4.90 -4.08
C LEU A 91 -3.33 -3.88 -4.52
N SER A 92 -4.07 -3.37 -3.55
CA SER A 92 -5.20 -2.48 -3.79
C SER A 92 -5.04 -1.17 -3.04
N TYR A 93 -5.83 -0.18 -3.44
CA TYR A 93 -5.97 1.13 -2.81
C TYR A 93 -7.41 1.63 -2.99
N ASP A 94 -7.80 2.66 -2.24
CA ASP A 94 -9.12 3.27 -2.43
C ASP A 94 -9.22 3.96 -3.80
N THR A 95 -10.10 3.44 -4.65
CA THR A 95 -10.38 3.98 -5.99
C THR A 95 -11.56 4.95 -6.00
N GLY A 96 -12.06 5.31 -4.82
CA GLY A 96 -13.13 6.28 -4.60
C GLY A 96 -12.86 7.66 -5.24
N PRO A 97 -13.89 8.53 -5.27
CA PRO A 97 -13.74 9.89 -5.80
C PRO A 97 -12.80 10.75 -4.92
N GLN A 98 -12.62 10.31 -3.68
CA GLN A 98 -11.64 10.71 -2.68
C GLN A 98 -10.19 10.49 -3.11
N ALA A 99 -9.37 11.50 -3.40
CA ALA A 99 -7.92 11.27 -3.43
C ALA A 99 -7.39 11.31 -1.99
N VAL A 100 -7.02 10.16 -1.44
CA VAL A 100 -6.33 10.05 -0.16
C VAL A 100 -4.86 9.70 -0.46
N PRO A 101 -3.92 10.65 -0.27
CA PRO A 101 -2.50 10.37 -0.52
C PRO A 101 -1.99 9.25 0.36
N ALA A 102 -1.12 8.41 -0.21
CA ALA A 102 -0.33 7.47 0.56
C ALA A 102 0.67 8.23 1.44
N GLN A 103 0.94 7.68 2.63
CA GLN A 103 2.09 8.11 3.42
C GLN A 103 3.24 7.17 3.12
N LEU A 104 4.40 7.75 2.81
CA LEU A 104 5.61 7.01 2.47
C LEU A 104 6.69 7.34 3.49
N ALA A 105 7.44 6.32 3.89
CA ALA A 105 8.64 6.44 4.69
C ALA A 105 9.70 5.45 4.19
N LEU A 106 10.96 5.81 4.35
CA LEU A 106 12.09 5.02 3.89
C LEU A 106 13.09 4.89 5.04
N GLU A 107 13.30 3.68 5.54
CA GLU A 107 14.20 3.39 6.67
C GLU A 107 14.54 1.89 6.72
N ASP A 108 15.59 1.52 7.44
CA ASP A 108 16.02 0.13 7.72
C ASP A 108 15.14 -0.51 8.82
N TYR A 109 14.03 -1.13 8.41
CA TYR A 109 13.02 -1.68 9.32
C TYR A 109 13.34 -3.09 9.83
N ASP A 110 14.11 -3.88 9.08
CA ASP A 110 14.53 -5.22 9.51
C ASP A 110 15.94 -5.28 10.14
N GLY A 111 16.71 -4.19 10.04
CA GLY A 111 18.02 -4.02 10.64
C GLY A 111 19.16 -4.64 9.82
N ASP A 112 18.96 -4.90 8.54
CA ASP A 112 19.99 -5.46 7.64
C ASP A 112 20.96 -4.39 7.08
N GLY A 113 20.62 -3.11 7.25
CA GLY A 113 21.41 -1.95 6.82
C GLY A 113 21.07 -1.43 5.43
N ALA A 114 20.12 -2.02 4.72
CA ALA A 114 19.43 -1.43 3.58
C ALA A 114 18.17 -0.68 4.08
N ASP A 115 17.70 0.30 3.31
CA ASP A 115 16.43 0.95 3.63
C ASP A 115 15.29 0.23 2.90
N GLU A 116 14.13 0.12 3.53
CA GLU A 116 12.88 -0.36 2.94
C GLU A 116 11.84 0.75 2.83
N LEU A 117 11.06 0.70 1.74
CA LEU A 117 9.96 1.63 1.52
C LEU A 117 8.70 1.13 2.22
N ALA A 118 8.32 1.78 3.31
CA ALA A 118 7.00 1.64 3.90
C ALA A 118 5.99 2.54 3.19
N ALA A 119 4.90 1.93 2.73
CA ALA A 119 3.78 2.60 2.09
C ALA A 119 2.50 2.32 2.88
N MET A 120 1.99 3.36 3.54
CA MET A 120 0.68 3.33 4.19
C MET A 120 -0.36 3.86 3.20
N LEU A 121 -1.29 3.01 2.79
CA LEU A 121 -2.32 3.36 1.81
C LEU A 121 -3.71 3.23 2.42
N CYS A 122 -4.56 4.21 2.14
CA CYS A 122 -5.98 4.06 2.34
C CYS A 122 -6.52 3.03 1.33
N THR A 123 -7.11 1.94 1.82
CA THR A 123 -7.69 0.85 1.03
C THR A 123 -9.21 0.78 1.13
N GLY A 124 -9.80 1.49 2.09
CA GLY A 124 -11.24 1.63 2.20
C GLY A 124 -11.64 2.96 2.82
N THR A 125 -12.71 3.56 2.30
CA THR A 125 -13.35 4.75 2.86
C THR A 125 -14.83 4.47 3.12
N GLY A 126 -15.30 4.63 4.36
CA GLY A 126 -16.69 4.36 4.74
C GLY A 126 -17.12 5.10 6.00
N THR A 127 -18.31 5.71 5.99
CA THR A 127 -18.93 6.47 7.11
C THR A 127 -17.98 7.32 7.98
N GLY A 128 -16.96 7.95 7.36
CA GLY A 128 -16.01 8.81 8.07
C GLY A 128 -14.78 8.10 8.66
N VAL A 129 -14.55 6.82 8.36
CA VAL A 129 -13.37 6.07 8.76
C VAL A 129 -12.58 5.64 7.52
N ASN A 130 -11.28 5.94 7.53
CA ASN A 130 -10.34 5.44 6.54
C ASN A 130 -9.70 4.17 7.10
N VAL A 131 -9.73 3.11 6.31
CA VAL A 131 -9.04 1.86 6.58
C VAL A 131 -7.73 1.89 5.81
N TRP A 132 -6.63 1.74 6.52
CA TRP A 132 -5.30 1.75 5.93
C TRP A 132 -4.70 0.35 5.90
N SER A 133 -3.84 0.11 4.91
CA SER A 133 -2.98 -1.06 4.81
C SER A 133 -1.52 -0.60 4.74
N LEU A 134 -0.64 -1.40 5.32
CA LEU A 134 0.80 -1.17 5.30
C LEU A 134 1.46 -2.18 4.35
N TYR A 135 2.23 -1.67 3.41
CA TYR A 135 3.10 -2.47 2.54
C TYR A 135 4.55 -2.05 2.77
N VAL A 136 5.46 -3.01 2.88
CA VAL A 136 6.90 -2.77 2.92
C VAL A 136 7.50 -3.35 1.64
N PHE A 137 8.17 -2.51 0.87
CA PHE A 137 8.86 -2.89 -0.36
C PHE A 137 10.36 -2.85 -0.15
N GLU A 138 11.05 -3.82 -0.73
CA GLU A 138 12.51 -3.90 -0.74
C GLU A 138 13.04 -3.70 -2.14
N GLN A 139 14.29 -3.23 -2.25
CA GLN A 139 15.05 -3.35 -3.49
C GLN A 139 16.52 -3.71 -3.28
N ASP A 140 17.06 -4.46 -4.25
CA ASP A 140 18.49 -4.80 -4.32
C ASP A 140 19.23 -4.00 -5.42
N GLY A 141 18.61 -2.91 -5.91
CA GLY A 141 19.08 -2.12 -7.06
C GLY A 141 18.85 -2.77 -8.43
N ARG A 142 18.22 -3.96 -8.48
CA ARG A 142 17.84 -4.64 -9.73
C ARG A 142 16.36 -4.98 -9.78
N ALA A 143 15.80 -5.37 -8.65
CA ALA A 143 14.41 -5.76 -8.50
C ALA A 143 13.79 -5.03 -7.31
N LEU A 144 12.49 -4.76 -7.44
CA LEU A 144 11.63 -4.34 -6.36
C LEU A 144 10.75 -5.52 -5.97
N THR A 145 10.69 -5.83 -4.69
CA THR A 145 9.88 -6.93 -4.13
C THR A 145 8.96 -6.42 -3.05
N LEU A 146 7.82 -7.09 -2.88
CA LEU A 146 6.96 -6.88 -1.72
C LEU A 146 7.56 -7.73 -0.60
N GLY A 147 8.11 -7.04 0.40
CA GLY A 147 8.71 -7.64 1.58
C GLY A 147 7.66 -8.08 2.58
N GLY A 148 6.72 -7.20 2.93
CA GLY A 148 5.64 -7.50 3.88
C GLY A 148 4.37 -6.72 3.62
N MET A 149 3.25 -7.26 4.10
CA MET A 149 1.93 -6.66 4.00
C MET A 149 1.18 -6.89 5.32
N LEU A 150 0.46 -5.86 5.77
CA LEU A 150 -0.50 -5.97 6.86
C LEU A 150 -1.73 -5.13 6.52
N ASP A 151 -2.85 -5.80 6.24
CA ASP A 151 -4.12 -5.14 5.96
C ASP A 151 -5.10 -5.22 7.13
N ALA A 152 -6.29 -4.65 6.95
CA ALA A 152 -7.29 -4.62 8.01
C ALA A 152 -7.93 -5.98 8.28
N ASP A 153 -7.96 -6.89 7.31
CA ASP A 153 -8.47 -8.25 7.49
C ASP A 153 -7.47 -9.06 8.34
N ASP A 154 -6.16 -8.91 8.08
CA ASP A 154 -5.10 -9.50 8.90
C ASP A 154 -5.20 -9.02 10.37
N VAL A 155 -5.40 -7.73 10.57
CA VAL A 155 -5.55 -7.12 11.90
C VAL A 155 -6.83 -7.60 12.59
N ALA A 156 -7.95 -7.67 11.87
CA ALA A 156 -9.23 -8.13 12.41
C ALA A 156 -9.19 -9.62 12.81
N ALA A 157 -8.38 -10.43 12.13
CA ALA A 157 -8.18 -11.83 12.43
C ALA A 157 -7.19 -12.09 13.59
N ALA A 158 -6.41 -11.08 13.99
CA ALA A 158 -5.34 -11.24 14.97
C ALA A 158 -5.85 -11.28 16.42
N GLU A 159 -5.22 -12.12 17.26
CA GLU A 159 -5.46 -12.16 18.70
C GLU A 159 -4.67 -11.05 19.42
N LEU A 160 -5.21 -9.83 19.45
CA LEU A 160 -4.48 -8.63 19.92
C LEU A 160 -4.47 -8.42 21.44
N GLY A 161 -4.92 -9.39 22.24
CA GLY A 161 -4.85 -9.31 23.71
C GLY A 161 -5.78 -8.28 24.35
N LEU A 162 -6.86 -7.87 23.67
CA LEU A 162 -7.84 -6.93 24.21
C LEU A 162 -8.58 -7.49 25.45
N PRO A 163 -8.98 -6.64 26.41
CA PRO A 163 -9.83 -7.06 27.51
C PRO A 163 -11.15 -7.68 27.05
N ALA A 164 -11.77 -8.51 27.88
CA ALA A 164 -13.05 -9.14 27.56
C ALA A 164 -14.14 -8.10 27.23
N GLY A 165 -14.88 -8.32 26.14
CA GLY A 165 -15.94 -7.41 25.67
C GLY A 165 -15.41 -6.15 24.98
N ARG A 166 -14.18 -6.21 24.45
CA ARG A 166 -13.53 -5.18 23.64
C ARG A 166 -13.11 -5.78 22.30
N TYR A 167 -13.32 -5.04 21.22
CA TYR A 167 -13.09 -5.53 19.86
C TYR A 167 -12.41 -4.45 19.03
N VAL A 168 -11.58 -4.88 18.07
CA VAL A 168 -11.02 -3.97 17.06
C VAL A 168 -12.18 -3.39 16.25
N GLY A 169 -12.23 -2.06 16.17
CA GLY A 169 -13.17 -1.33 15.36
C GLY A 169 -12.73 -1.23 13.89
N SER A 170 -13.44 -0.41 13.11
CA SER A 170 -13.10 -0.18 11.71
C SER A 170 -11.95 0.82 11.50
N GLN A 171 -11.52 1.53 12.55
CA GLN A 171 -10.43 2.49 12.46
C GLN A 171 -9.09 1.75 12.53
N VAL A 172 -8.39 1.67 11.39
CA VAL A 172 -7.05 1.09 11.26
C VAL A 172 -6.15 2.11 10.59
N TYR A 173 -5.10 2.51 11.28
CA TYR A 173 -4.12 3.46 10.78
C TYR A 173 -2.70 2.99 11.06
N PHE A 174 -1.80 3.29 10.13
CA PHE A 174 -0.38 2.99 10.22
C PHE A 174 0.42 4.28 10.11
N GLY A 175 1.58 4.31 10.76
CA GLY A 175 2.51 5.43 10.65
C GLY A 175 3.91 5.04 11.06
N THR A 176 4.80 6.02 11.13
CA THR A 176 6.15 5.87 11.67
C THR A 176 6.32 6.65 12.97
N GLU A 177 7.16 6.14 13.86
CA GLU A 177 7.65 6.86 15.04
C GLU A 177 9.16 6.66 15.15
N GLY A 178 9.92 7.71 14.81
CA GLY A 178 11.35 7.56 14.54
C GLY A 178 11.56 6.57 13.40
N ASP A 179 12.44 5.61 13.64
CA ASP A 179 12.84 4.60 12.65
C ASP A 179 11.93 3.36 12.66
N GLY A 180 10.82 3.39 13.42
CA GLY A 180 9.93 2.26 13.62
C GLY A 180 8.54 2.41 13.01
N LEU A 181 7.95 1.29 12.60
CA LEU A 181 6.57 1.21 12.12
C LEU A 181 5.59 1.09 13.30
N ARG A 182 4.44 1.75 13.19
CA ARG A 182 3.40 1.82 14.23
C ARG A 182 2.02 1.55 13.67
N ILE A 183 1.17 0.96 14.51
CA ILE A 183 -0.25 0.75 14.25
C ILE A 183 -1.09 1.46 15.31
N PHE A 184 -2.24 1.97 14.88
CA PHE A 184 -3.24 2.65 15.68
C PHE A 184 -4.61 2.06 15.33
N LEU A 185 -5.30 1.49 16.31
CA LEU A 185 -6.56 0.79 16.14
C LEU A 185 -7.63 1.39 17.05
N GLY A 186 -8.75 1.79 16.48
CA GLY A 186 -9.93 2.10 17.29
C GLY A 186 -10.47 0.84 17.96
N VAL A 187 -10.89 0.96 19.21
CA VAL A 187 -11.44 -0.15 20.00
C VAL A 187 -12.90 0.15 20.32
N THR A 188 -13.75 -0.86 20.13
CA THR A 188 -15.20 -0.77 20.36
C THR A 188 -15.67 -1.71 21.46
N ASP A 189 -16.84 -1.41 22.03
CA ASP A 189 -17.54 -2.31 22.96
C ASP A 189 -18.28 -3.45 22.24
N ASP A 190 -18.93 -4.34 23.01
CA ASP A 190 -19.71 -5.49 22.55
C ASP A 190 -20.99 -5.15 21.75
N ARG A 191 -21.03 -3.98 21.11
CA ARG A 191 -22.03 -3.59 20.14
C ARG A 191 -21.42 -3.01 18.86
N GLY A 192 -20.09 -2.87 18.77
CA GLY A 192 -19.38 -2.40 17.58
C GLY A 192 -19.73 -0.97 17.15
N LEU A 193 -20.40 -0.20 18.01
CA LEU A 193 -20.98 1.10 17.68
C LEU A 193 -20.35 2.26 18.46
N ASN A 194 -19.72 1.98 19.61
CA ASN A 194 -19.11 3.00 20.44
C ASN A 194 -17.59 2.87 20.35
N ASP A 195 -16.93 3.91 19.88
CA ASP A 195 -15.49 4.07 20.05
C ASP A 195 -15.20 4.36 21.53
N ILE A 196 -14.43 3.48 22.15
CA ILE A 196 -14.19 3.49 23.60
C ILE A 196 -12.70 3.49 23.93
N GLY A 197 -11.83 3.49 22.93
CA GLY A 197 -10.41 3.45 23.19
C GLY A 197 -9.57 3.23 21.96
N GLU A 198 -8.28 3.19 22.19
CA GLU A 198 -7.28 3.01 21.15
C GLU A 198 -6.31 1.91 21.58
N LEU A 199 -5.97 1.03 20.65
CA LEU A 199 -4.89 0.06 20.80
C LEU A 199 -3.75 0.48 19.87
N THR A 200 -2.59 0.76 20.45
CA THR A 200 -1.42 1.24 19.70
C THR A 200 -0.22 0.33 19.94
N GLY A 201 0.68 0.24 18.97
CA GLY A 201 1.89 -0.56 19.17
C GLY A 201 2.83 -0.56 17.98
N ALA A 202 3.98 -1.20 18.16
CA ALA A 202 4.96 -1.37 17.10
C ALA A 202 4.50 -2.46 16.10
N VAL A 203 4.74 -2.22 14.82
CA VAL A 203 4.71 -3.25 13.78
C VAL A 203 6.14 -3.70 13.55
N ARG A 204 6.38 -5.01 13.60
CA ARG A 204 7.69 -5.57 13.29
C ARG A 204 7.75 -5.99 11.84
N TYR A 205 8.89 -5.73 11.22
CA TYR A 205 9.28 -6.28 9.94
C TYR A 205 10.52 -7.18 10.14
N ASP A 206 10.55 -8.34 9.50
CA ASP A 206 11.65 -9.32 9.62
C ASP A 206 12.31 -9.67 8.28
N GLY A 207 12.12 -8.82 7.26
CA GLY A 207 12.57 -9.05 5.88
C GLY A 207 11.60 -9.90 5.05
N GLN A 208 10.51 -10.41 5.64
CA GLN A 208 9.54 -11.26 4.93
C GLN A 208 8.08 -11.07 5.34
N THR A 209 7.84 -10.63 6.56
CA THR A 209 6.49 -10.52 7.12
C THR A 209 6.37 -9.31 8.03
N LEU A 210 5.16 -8.75 8.04
CA LEU A 210 4.77 -7.77 9.06
C LEU A 210 4.02 -8.49 10.17
N SER A 211 4.34 -8.18 11.42
CA SER A 211 3.69 -8.82 12.56
C SER A 211 3.46 -7.86 13.73
N LEU A 212 2.44 -8.20 14.52
CA LEU A 212 2.09 -7.51 15.76
C LEU A 212 2.39 -8.43 16.93
N ASN A 213 3.01 -7.91 17.99
CA ASN A 213 3.16 -8.62 19.25
C ASN A 213 2.12 -8.09 20.25
N PRO A 214 1.09 -8.89 20.62
CA PRO A 214 0.06 -8.46 21.56
C PRO A 214 0.60 -7.97 22.91
N ALA A 215 1.75 -8.49 23.36
CA ALA A 215 2.37 -8.06 24.62
C ALA A 215 2.98 -6.65 24.56
N GLU A 216 3.14 -6.09 23.37
CA GLU A 216 3.70 -4.75 23.12
C GLU A 216 2.65 -3.77 22.62
N LEU A 217 1.40 -4.22 22.51
CA LEU A 217 0.27 -3.35 22.25
C LEU A 217 -0.20 -2.71 23.56
N THR A 218 -0.48 -1.41 23.50
CA THR A 218 -0.96 -0.62 24.64
C THR A 218 -2.39 -0.20 24.37
N TYR A 219 -3.31 -0.68 25.20
CA TYR A 219 -4.71 -0.26 25.17
C TYR A 219 -4.92 0.93 26.11
N GLN A 220 -5.56 1.98 25.58
CA GLN A 220 -6.01 3.12 26.35
C GLN A 220 -7.52 3.34 26.15
N GLU A 221 -8.29 3.31 27.24
CA GLU A 221 -9.72 3.60 27.21
C GLU A 221 -9.94 5.13 27.15
N ILE A 222 -10.86 5.57 26.30
CA ILE A 222 -11.29 6.98 26.22
C ILE A 222 -12.40 7.18 27.26
N ALA A 223 -12.23 8.16 28.15
CA ALA A 223 -13.12 8.44 29.28
C ALA A 223 -14.42 9.17 28.89
#